data_AF-A0A6L6H3A3-F1
#
_entry.id   AF-A0A6L6H3A3-F1
#
_cell.length_a   1.000
_cell.length_b   1.000
_cell.length_c   1.000
_cell.angle_alpha   90.00
_cell.angle_beta   90.00
_cell.angle_gamma   90.00
#
_symmetry.space_group_name_H-M   'P 1'
#
loop_
_entity.id
_entity.type
_entity.pdbx_description
1 polymer ?
#
loop_
_entity_poly.entity_id
_entity_poly.type
_entity_poly.pdbx_seq_one_letter_code
_entity_poly.pdbx_strand_id
1 'polypeptide(L)'
;MTDESTRIWIEVNGTIYFDENNYLRETASDLPMLAESIEALERLLSKAEGSERYAISGALGNLYRIYGNDDATQLAKAKQYLNECLAYATHQEDAIKEMVTLIRSGEVLKYGGEHGEALTLFDKALSLCRSGNFLVYQDFALQHIGKCYLEMHEFECAEKNLQEALALRRQKGDEVLISSTEKALELVSKLKNRRNH
;
A
#
# COMPACT_ATOMS: atom_id res chain seq x y z
N MET A 1 17.85 -4.40 3.69
CA MET A 1 17.77 -5.45 2.66
C MET A 1 19.18 -5.77 2.24
N THR A 2 19.50 -7.06 2.11
CA THR A 2 20.66 -7.52 1.34
C THR A 2 20.57 -7.13 -0.13
N ASP A 3 21.69 -7.21 -0.84
CA ASP A 3 21.75 -7.07 -2.29
C ASP A 3 20.77 -8.03 -3.00
N GLU A 4 20.70 -9.27 -2.51
CA GLU A 4 19.82 -10.30 -3.07
C GLU A 4 18.32 -9.99 -2.87
N SER A 5 17.89 -9.65 -1.66
CA SER A 5 16.48 -9.27 -1.41
C SER A 5 16.07 -8.00 -2.17
N THR A 6 17.01 -7.06 -2.37
CA THR A 6 16.78 -5.86 -3.17
C THR A 6 16.62 -6.20 -4.65
N ARG A 7 17.48 -7.07 -5.20
CA ARG A 7 17.38 -7.52 -6.60
C ARG A 7 16.05 -8.20 -6.88
N ILE A 8 15.64 -9.15 -6.03
CA ILE A 8 14.35 -9.84 -6.16
C ILE A 8 13.20 -8.83 -6.16
N TRP A 9 13.23 -7.86 -5.25
CA TRP A 9 12.21 -6.80 -5.20
C TRP A 9 12.15 -6.00 -6.51
N ILE A 10 13.30 -5.56 -7.05
CA ILE A 10 13.36 -4.76 -8.27
C ILE A 10 12.76 -5.53 -9.45
N GLU A 11 13.13 -6.79 -9.58
CA GLU A 11 12.67 -7.69 -10.65
C GLU A 11 11.14 -7.84 -10.58
N VAL A 12 10.58 -8.27 -9.44
CA VAL A 12 9.12 -8.48 -9.32
C VAL A 12 8.34 -7.17 -9.42
N ASN A 13 8.88 -6.06 -8.89
CA ASN A 13 8.24 -4.76 -8.98
C ASN A 13 8.10 -4.27 -10.43
N GLY A 14 8.97 -4.72 -11.34
CA GLY A 14 8.85 -4.46 -12.77
C GLY A 14 7.58 -5.06 -13.42
N THR A 15 6.94 -6.01 -12.76
CA THR A 15 5.70 -6.67 -13.22
C THR A 15 4.43 -6.08 -12.60
N ILE A 16 4.56 -5.26 -11.56
CA ILE A 16 3.43 -4.73 -10.80
C ILE A 16 2.88 -3.48 -11.49
N TYR A 17 1.56 -3.45 -11.69
CA TYR A 17 0.87 -2.31 -12.29
C TYR A 17 -0.49 -2.07 -11.62
N PHE A 18 -1.06 -0.87 -11.82
CA PHE A 18 -2.41 -0.54 -11.34
C PHE A 18 -3.46 -0.96 -12.38
N ASP A 19 -4.40 -1.81 -11.99
CA ASP A 19 -5.50 -2.28 -12.84
C ASP A 19 -6.60 -1.21 -12.97
N GLU A 20 -6.71 -0.61 -14.14
CA GLU A 20 -7.72 0.40 -14.46
C GLU A 20 -9.15 -0.13 -14.44
N ASN A 21 -9.34 -1.44 -14.50
CA ASN A 21 -10.65 -2.08 -14.43
C ASN A 21 -11.04 -2.49 -13.01
N ASN A 22 -10.10 -2.42 -12.06
CA ASN A 22 -10.30 -2.83 -10.67
C ASN A 22 -9.81 -1.74 -9.71
N TYR A 23 -10.42 -0.56 -9.79
CA TYR A 23 -10.20 0.57 -8.87
C TYR A 23 -8.72 0.98 -8.68
N LEU A 24 -7.87 0.75 -9.70
CA LEU A 24 -6.43 0.98 -9.61
C LEU A 24 -5.78 0.20 -8.46
N ARG A 25 -6.25 -1.03 -8.20
CA ARG A 25 -5.54 -2.00 -7.37
C ARG A 25 -4.27 -2.44 -8.10
N GLU A 26 -3.22 -2.63 -7.33
CA GLU A 26 -1.99 -3.26 -7.80
C GLU A 26 -2.26 -4.72 -8.11
N THR A 27 -1.84 -5.15 -9.29
CA THR A 27 -1.80 -6.54 -9.73
C THR A 27 -0.46 -6.78 -10.42
N ALA A 28 -0.17 -8.02 -10.84
CA ALA A 28 1.06 -8.37 -11.53
C ALA A 28 0.78 -8.96 -12.92
N SER A 29 1.59 -8.57 -13.90
CA SER A 29 1.52 -9.13 -15.26
C SER A 29 2.11 -10.54 -15.36
N ASP A 30 2.92 -10.95 -14.37
CA ASP A 30 3.59 -12.25 -14.31
C ASP A 30 3.40 -12.86 -12.91
N LEU A 31 2.30 -13.61 -12.74
CA LEU A 31 1.98 -14.28 -11.48
C LEU A 31 2.98 -15.39 -11.12
N PRO A 32 3.46 -16.23 -12.05
CA PRO A 32 4.54 -17.18 -11.77
C PRO A 32 5.79 -16.51 -11.19
N MET A 33 6.29 -15.44 -11.81
CA MET A 33 7.45 -14.70 -11.30
C MET A 33 7.20 -14.11 -9.91
N LEU A 34 5.98 -13.59 -9.67
CA LEU A 34 5.62 -13.07 -8.37
C LEU A 34 5.61 -14.17 -7.29
N ALA A 35 5.08 -15.37 -7.61
CA ALA A 35 5.11 -16.52 -6.71
C ALA A 35 6.54 -16.99 -6.41
N GLU A 36 7.39 -17.10 -7.44
CA GLU A 36 8.81 -17.45 -7.27
C GLU A 36 9.56 -16.44 -6.40
N SER A 37 9.24 -15.15 -6.55
CA SER A 37 9.82 -14.06 -5.76
C SER A 37 9.40 -14.14 -4.29
N ILE A 38 8.14 -14.49 -4.01
CA ILE A 38 7.65 -14.76 -2.66
C ILE A 38 8.44 -15.89 -2.02
N GLU A 39 8.57 -17.04 -2.69
CA GLU A 39 9.32 -18.19 -2.17
C GLU A 39 10.80 -17.85 -1.92
N ALA A 40 11.42 -17.08 -2.82
CA ALA A 40 12.79 -16.63 -2.65
C ALA A 40 12.96 -15.72 -1.43
N LEU A 41 12.05 -14.77 -1.23
CA LEU A 41 12.06 -13.88 -0.06
C LEU A 41 11.77 -14.63 1.24
N GLU A 42 10.89 -15.64 1.26
CA GLU A 42 10.66 -16.49 2.44
C GLU A 42 11.94 -17.27 2.83
N ARG A 43 12.68 -17.79 1.85
CA ARG A 43 13.97 -18.44 2.11
C ARG A 43 14.99 -17.48 2.71
N LEU A 44 15.06 -16.23 2.22
CA LEU A 44 15.94 -15.21 2.80
C LEU A 44 15.47 -14.83 4.22
N LEU A 45 14.16 -14.68 4.43
CA LEU A 45 13.58 -14.34 5.72
C LEU A 45 13.97 -15.32 6.82
N SER A 46 14.11 -16.62 6.49
CA SER A 46 14.50 -17.65 7.46
C SER A 46 15.87 -17.42 8.12
N LYS A 47 16.72 -16.60 7.50
CA LYS A 47 18.08 -16.25 7.96
C LYS A 47 18.21 -14.77 8.37
N ALA A 48 17.17 -13.97 8.14
CA ALA A 48 17.21 -12.54 8.34
C ALA A 48 16.82 -12.16 9.77
N GLU A 49 17.51 -11.16 10.32
CA GLU A 49 17.25 -10.61 11.65
C GLU A 49 17.09 -9.08 11.60
N GLY A 50 16.56 -8.50 12.68
CA GLY A 50 16.49 -7.07 12.87
C GLY A 50 15.83 -6.31 11.70
N SER A 51 16.54 -5.29 11.19
CA SER A 51 16.05 -4.40 10.15
C SER A 51 15.92 -5.07 8.78
N GLU A 52 16.73 -6.11 8.50
CA GLU A 52 16.58 -6.88 7.28
C GLU A 52 15.31 -7.72 7.32
N ARG A 53 15.06 -8.40 8.44
CA ARG A 53 13.83 -9.16 8.64
C ARG A 53 12.60 -8.28 8.46
N TYR A 54 12.60 -7.09 9.05
CA TYR A 54 11.54 -6.09 8.85
C TYR A 54 11.32 -5.77 7.36
N ALA A 55 12.40 -5.50 6.62
CA ALA A 55 12.28 -5.13 5.22
C ALA A 55 11.72 -6.28 4.35
N ILE A 56 12.21 -7.51 4.56
CA ILE A 56 11.74 -8.69 3.82
C ILE A 56 10.29 -9.01 4.17
N SER A 57 9.92 -9.03 5.46
CA SER A 57 8.53 -9.22 5.89
C SER A 57 7.61 -8.15 5.28
N GLY A 58 8.06 -6.90 5.23
CA GLY A 58 7.30 -5.82 4.62
C GLY A 58 7.09 -6.00 3.12
N ALA A 59 8.09 -6.53 2.40
CA ALA A 59 7.98 -6.87 0.98
C ALA A 59 7.02 -8.06 0.77
N LEU A 60 7.17 -9.13 1.57
CA LEU A 60 6.27 -10.29 1.54
C LEU A 60 4.82 -9.90 1.80
N GLY A 61 4.56 -9.01 2.77
CA GLY A 61 3.22 -8.48 3.03
C GLY A 61 2.58 -7.82 1.81
N ASN A 62 3.35 -7.04 1.06
CA ASN A 62 2.88 -6.42 -0.18
C ASN A 62 2.67 -7.45 -1.30
N LEU A 63 3.62 -8.37 -1.49
CA LEU A 63 3.52 -9.36 -2.57
C LEU A 63 2.36 -10.33 -2.32
N TYR A 64 2.16 -10.80 -1.08
CA TYR A 64 1.02 -11.67 -0.75
C TYR A 64 -0.32 -10.95 -0.93
N ARG A 65 -0.40 -9.65 -0.66
CA ARG A 65 -1.60 -8.85 -0.98
C ARG A 65 -1.91 -8.84 -2.47
N ILE A 66 -0.89 -8.60 -3.30
CA ILE A 66 -1.01 -8.53 -4.76
C ILE A 66 -1.31 -9.91 -5.34
N TYR A 67 -0.61 -10.95 -4.89
CA TYR A 67 -0.81 -12.34 -5.30
C TYR A 67 -2.21 -12.85 -4.95
N GLY A 68 -2.72 -12.47 -3.78
CA GLY A 68 -4.02 -12.89 -3.28
C GLY A 68 -5.17 -12.37 -4.12
N ASN A 69 -5.13 -11.09 -4.50
CA ASN A 69 -6.22 -10.41 -5.21
C ASN A 69 -7.61 -10.87 -4.71
N ASP A 70 -7.87 -10.63 -3.42
CA ASP A 70 -9.07 -11.01 -2.64
C ASP A 70 -9.09 -12.44 -2.08
N ASP A 71 -8.11 -13.29 -2.39
CA ASP A 71 -7.95 -14.60 -1.75
C ASP A 71 -7.61 -14.47 -0.26
N ALA A 72 -8.52 -14.94 0.58
CA ALA A 72 -8.39 -14.86 2.04
C ALA A 72 -7.14 -15.57 2.57
N THR A 73 -6.67 -16.63 1.91
CA THR A 73 -5.48 -17.37 2.36
C THR A 73 -4.21 -16.55 2.17
N GLN A 74 -4.04 -15.92 1.00
CA GLN A 74 -2.89 -15.05 0.76
C GLN A 74 -2.97 -13.76 1.58
N LEU A 75 -4.16 -13.17 1.73
CA LEU A 75 -4.35 -11.99 2.59
C LEU A 75 -4.03 -12.31 4.05
N ALA A 76 -4.36 -13.51 4.55
CA ALA A 76 -3.96 -13.93 5.90
C ALA A 76 -2.44 -13.98 6.07
N LYS A 77 -1.70 -14.49 5.07
CA LYS A 77 -0.23 -14.44 5.07
C LYS A 77 0.30 -13.01 5.04
N ALA A 78 -0.28 -12.14 4.22
CA ALA A 78 0.08 -10.73 4.19
C ALA A 78 -0.09 -10.07 5.56
N LYS A 79 -1.24 -10.29 6.23
CA LYS A 79 -1.52 -9.82 7.60
C LYS A 79 -0.46 -10.34 8.59
N GLN A 80 -0.07 -11.61 8.51
CA GLN A 80 0.96 -12.18 9.38
C GLN A 80 2.30 -11.44 9.29
N TYR A 81 2.82 -11.25 8.07
CA TYR A 81 4.11 -10.57 7.90
C TYR A 81 4.07 -9.10 8.33
N LEU A 82 2.95 -8.41 8.09
CA LEU A 82 2.80 -7.01 8.48
C LEU A 82 2.60 -6.86 9.99
N ASN A 83 2.00 -7.84 10.67
CA ASN A 83 1.96 -7.87 12.13
C ASN A 83 3.37 -8.01 12.74
N GLU A 84 4.23 -8.85 12.14
CA GLU A 84 5.65 -8.92 12.53
C GLU A 84 6.36 -7.57 12.33
N CYS A 85 6.10 -6.89 11.20
CA CYS A 85 6.65 -5.57 10.91
C CYS A 85 6.21 -4.53 11.94
N LEU A 86 4.93 -4.56 12.34
CA LEU A 86 4.37 -3.61 13.28
C LEU A 86 4.95 -3.83 14.68
N ALA A 87 5.04 -5.10 15.12
CA ALA A 87 5.68 -5.44 16.39
C ALA A 87 7.14 -4.98 16.44
N TYR A 88 7.88 -5.17 15.35
CA TYR A 88 9.26 -4.67 15.24
C TYR A 88 9.31 -3.13 15.30
N ALA A 89 8.48 -2.43 14.52
CA ALA A 89 8.47 -0.96 14.49
C ALA A 89 8.14 -0.37 15.87
N THR A 90 7.13 -0.92 16.55
CA THR A 90 6.75 -0.51 17.91
C THR A 90 7.87 -0.75 18.91
N HIS A 91 8.51 -1.93 18.87
CA HIS A 91 9.63 -2.23 19.77
C HIS A 91 10.82 -1.29 19.56
N GLN A 92 11.05 -0.84 18.32
CA GLN A 92 12.13 0.10 18.01
C GLN A 92 11.73 1.57 18.18
N GLU A 93 10.48 1.85 18.57
CA GLU A 93 9.92 3.21 18.64
C GLU A 93 10.10 3.99 17.32
N ASP A 94 10.08 3.27 16.18
CA ASP A 94 10.30 3.84 14.87
C ASP A 94 8.97 4.23 14.22
N ALA A 95 8.58 5.49 14.43
CA ALA A 95 7.31 6.03 13.94
C ALA A 95 7.18 5.99 12.40
N ILE A 96 8.28 6.06 11.66
CA ILE A 96 8.25 5.98 10.19
C ILE A 96 7.92 4.54 9.77
N LYS A 97 8.60 3.55 10.38
CA LYS A 97 8.30 2.13 10.12
C LYS A 97 6.89 1.76 10.58
N GLU A 98 6.41 2.31 11.69
CA GLU A 98 5.04 2.09 12.16
C GLU A 98 4.04 2.62 11.12
N MET A 99 4.20 3.87 10.70
CA MET A 99 3.35 4.50 9.69
C MET A 99 3.32 3.73 8.37
N VAL A 100 4.48 3.35 7.82
CA VAL A 100 4.56 2.57 6.57
C VAL A 100 3.85 1.22 6.74
N THR A 101 4.03 0.56 7.88
CA THR A 101 3.40 -0.73 8.14
C THR A 101 1.89 -0.60 8.27
N LEU A 102 1.39 0.44 8.93
CA LEU A 102 -0.05 0.73 9.04
C LEU A 102 -0.68 0.94 7.67
N ILE A 103 -0.02 1.69 6.77
CA ILE A 103 -0.50 1.86 5.38
C ILE A 103 -0.56 0.51 4.67
N ARG A 104 0.49 -0.31 4.75
CA ARG A 104 0.49 -1.63 4.09
C ARG A 104 -0.59 -2.55 4.65
N SER A 105 -0.82 -2.54 5.96
CA SER A 105 -1.88 -3.32 6.61
C SER A 105 -3.26 -2.83 6.20
N GLY A 106 -3.45 -1.51 6.08
CA GLY A 106 -4.68 -0.92 5.57
C GLY A 106 -4.97 -1.35 4.13
N GLU A 107 -3.95 -1.41 3.26
CA GLU A 107 -4.13 -1.95 1.91
C GLU A 107 -4.54 -3.44 1.92
N VAL A 108 -4.00 -4.26 2.82
CA VAL A 108 -4.41 -5.67 2.93
C VAL A 108 -5.88 -5.79 3.32
N LEU A 109 -6.33 -5.00 4.30
CA LEU A 109 -7.74 -4.94 4.71
C LEU A 109 -8.63 -4.43 3.58
N LYS A 110 -8.18 -3.41 2.85
CA LYS A 110 -8.91 -2.86 1.70
C LYS A 110 -9.11 -3.91 0.60
N TYR A 111 -8.09 -4.72 0.28
CA TYR A 111 -8.24 -5.82 -0.68
C TYR A 111 -9.20 -6.88 -0.14
N GLY A 112 -9.15 -7.18 1.16
CA GLY A 112 -10.13 -8.06 1.82
C GLY A 112 -11.56 -7.52 1.91
N GLY A 113 -11.85 -6.29 1.43
CA GLY A 113 -13.16 -5.65 1.54
C GLY A 113 -13.46 -5.07 2.93
N GLU A 114 -12.51 -5.12 3.86
CA GLU A 114 -12.61 -4.62 5.24
C GLU A 114 -12.35 -3.09 5.27
N HIS A 115 -13.09 -2.31 4.46
CA HIS A 115 -12.80 -0.90 4.20
C HIS A 115 -12.82 0.00 5.45
N GLY A 116 -13.72 -0.26 6.41
CA GLY A 116 -13.79 0.54 7.64
C GLY A 116 -12.55 0.36 8.54
N GLU A 117 -12.04 -0.87 8.62
CA GLU A 117 -10.81 -1.15 9.36
C GLU A 117 -9.59 -0.62 8.61
N ALA A 118 -9.59 -0.70 7.27
CA ALA A 118 -8.56 -0.09 6.43
C ALA A 118 -8.46 1.42 6.66
N LEU A 119 -9.58 2.14 6.63
CA LEU A 119 -9.64 3.58 6.92
C LEU A 119 -9.11 3.90 8.32
N THR A 120 -9.46 3.09 9.33
CA THR A 120 -8.94 3.27 10.69
C THR A 120 -7.41 3.21 10.73
N LEU A 121 -6.80 2.27 10.00
CA LEU A 121 -5.33 2.17 9.93
C LEU A 121 -4.71 3.32 9.15
N PHE A 122 -5.33 3.76 8.05
CA PHE A 122 -4.83 4.90 7.28
C PHE A 122 -4.93 6.22 8.07
N ASP A 123 -6.01 6.43 8.83
CA ASP A 123 -6.16 7.61 9.70
C ASP A 123 -5.15 7.59 10.85
N LYS A 124 -4.84 6.42 11.40
CA LYS A 124 -3.75 6.28 12.39
C LYS A 124 -2.41 6.65 11.75
N ALA A 125 -2.12 6.18 10.54
CA ALA A 125 -0.91 6.53 9.81
C ALA A 125 -0.83 8.05 9.51
N LEU A 126 -1.93 8.67 9.08
CA LEU A 126 -2.01 10.11 8.85
C LEU A 126 -1.78 10.92 10.14
N SER A 127 -2.33 10.44 11.26
CA SER A 127 -2.14 11.06 12.57
C SER A 127 -0.68 11.01 13.03
N LEU A 128 0.01 9.89 12.81
CA LEU A 128 1.45 9.77 13.06
C LEU A 128 2.28 10.73 12.20
N CYS A 129 1.94 10.88 10.91
CA CYS A 129 2.61 11.84 10.03
C CYS A 129 2.45 13.28 10.53
N ARG A 130 1.28 13.63 11.08
CA ARG A 130 0.99 14.97 11.61
C ARG A 130 1.67 15.23 12.95
N SER A 131 1.68 14.25 13.86
CA SER A 131 2.29 14.43 15.19
C SER A 131 3.82 14.37 15.17
N GLY A 132 4.41 13.52 14.31
CA GLY A 132 5.85 13.34 14.20
C GLY A 132 6.57 14.34 13.30
N ASN A 133 5.87 15.36 12.77
CA ASN A 133 6.38 16.31 11.78
C ASN A 133 6.95 15.65 10.51
N PHE A 134 6.51 14.42 10.19
CA PHE A 134 6.87 13.71 8.97
C PHE A 134 5.91 14.10 7.83
N LEU A 135 5.81 15.41 7.58
CA LEU A 135 4.86 15.99 6.61
C LEU A 135 5.03 15.40 5.20
N VAL A 136 6.25 14.93 4.89
CA VAL A 136 6.61 14.29 3.62
C VAL A 136 5.90 12.94 3.37
N TYR A 137 5.15 12.38 4.32
CA TYR A 137 4.39 11.14 4.10
C TYR A 137 2.87 11.30 4.21
N GLN A 138 2.35 12.51 4.45
CA GLN A 138 0.90 12.74 4.59
C GLN A 138 0.13 12.42 3.31
N ASP A 139 0.71 12.74 2.15
CA ASP A 139 0.12 12.48 0.84
C ASP A 139 -0.09 10.98 0.59
N PHE A 140 0.78 10.10 1.11
CA PHE A 140 0.61 8.66 0.98
C PHE A 140 -0.64 8.21 1.74
N ALA A 141 -0.78 8.58 3.02
CA ALA A 141 -1.96 8.23 3.79
C ALA A 141 -3.24 8.78 3.15
N LEU A 142 -3.25 10.05 2.72
CA LEU A 142 -4.39 10.66 2.03
C LEU A 142 -4.73 9.98 0.70
N GLN A 143 -3.72 9.60 -0.09
CA GLN A 143 -3.92 8.85 -1.34
C GLN A 143 -4.62 7.52 -1.06
N HIS A 144 -4.19 6.79 -0.03
CA HIS A 144 -4.77 5.50 0.34
C HIS A 144 -6.20 5.63 0.91
N ILE A 145 -6.46 6.64 1.74
CA ILE A 145 -7.82 6.99 2.19
C ILE A 145 -8.72 7.26 0.99
N GLY A 146 -8.24 8.09 0.05
CA GLY A 146 -8.98 8.43 -1.17
C GLY A 146 -9.30 7.21 -2.03
N LYS A 147 -8.32 6.32 -2.24
CA LYS A 147 -8.54 5.04 -2.96
C LYS A 147 -9.50 4.10 -2.22
N CYS A 148 -9.49 4.10 -0.89
CA CYS A 148 -10.42 3.30 -0.09
C CYS A 148 -11.87 3.78 -0.26
N TYR A 149 -12.10 5.10 -0.18
CA TYR A 149 -13.42 5.67 -0.46
C TYR A 149 -13.87 5.47 -1.92
N LEU A 150 -12.93 5.45 -2.87
CA LEU A 150 -13.22 5.15 -4.27
C LEU A 150 -13.79 3.72 -4.42
N GLU A 151 -13.20 2.72 -3.77
CA GLU A 151 -13.73 1.34 -3.76
C GLU A 151 -15.08 1.21 -3.06
N MET A 152 -15.37 2.08 -2.09
CA MET A 152 -16.67 2.17 -1.42
C MET A 152 -17.73 2.94 -2.21
N HIS A 153 -17.41 3.48 -3.40
CA HIS A 153 -18.25 4.39 -4.17
C HIS A 153 -18.63 5.70 -3.47
N GLU A 154 -17.87 6.11 -2.46
CA GLU A 154 -18.01 7.37 -1.73
C GLU A 154 -17.17 8.46 -2.43
N PHE A 155 -17.63 8.85 -3.62
CA PHE A 155 -16.83 9.64 -4.56
C PHE A 155 -16.46 11.04 -4.07
N GLU A 156 -17.33 11.70 -3.31
CA GLU A 156 -17.05 13.00 -2.72
C GLU A 156 -15.91 12.92 -1.68
N CYS A 157 -15.93 11.87 -0.85
CA CYS A 157 -14.87 11.61 0.11
C CYS A 157 -13.56 11.20 -0.59
N ALA A 158 -13.63 10.39 -1.64
CA ALA A 158 -12.48 10.02 -2.46
C ALA A 158 -11.82 11.24 -3.09
N GLU A 159 -12.60 12.07 -3.78
CA GLU A 159 -12.15 13.29 -4.46
C GLU A 159 -11.47 14.26 -3.49
N LYS A 160 -12.08 14.52 -2.33
CA LYS A 160 -11.52 15.41 -1.30
C LYS A 160 -10.12 14.96 -0.85
N ASN A 161 -9.98 13.68 -0.48
CA ASN A 161 -8.70 13.15 0.03
C ASN A 161 -7.63 13.08 -1.07
N LEU A 162 -8.01 12.71 -2.29
CA LEU A 162 -7.09 12.68 -3.44
C LEU A 162 -6.64 14.09 -3.84
N GLN A 163 -7.50 15.11 -3.78
CA GLN A 163 -7.11 16.50 -4.04
C GLN A 163 -6.11 17.03 -3.00
N GLU A 164 -6.29 16.68 -1.72
CA GLU A 164 -5.34 17.03 -0.66
C GLU A 164 -3.99 16.33 -0.88
N ALA A 165 -4.00 15.03 -1.24
CA ALA A 165 -2.78 14.30 -1.60
C ALA A 165 -2.07 14.92 -2.83
N LEU A 166 -2.83 15.30 -3.86
CA LEU A 166 -2.30 15.93 -5.07
C LEU A 166 -1.61 17.27 -4.78
N ALA A 167 -2.21 18.10 -3.93
CA ALA A 167 -1.64 19.38 -3.55
C ALA A 167 -0.27 19.20 -2.86
N LEU A 168 -0.16 18.24 -1.95
CA LEU A 168 1.10 17.90 -1.28
C LEU A 168 2.13 17.32 -2.26
N ARG A 169 1.72 16.46 -3.20
CA ARG A 169 2.60 15.88 -4.22
C ARG A 169 3.14 16.93 -5.19
N ARG A 170 2.31 17.91 -5.57
CA ARG A 170 2.73 19.08 -6.37
C ARG A 170 3.74 19.95 -5.64
N GLN A 171 3.57 20.16 -4.33
CA GLN A 171 4.56 20.90 -3.53
C GLN A 171 5.92 20.18 -3.48
N LYS A 172 5.94 18.85 -3.52
CA LYS A 172 7.17 18.06 -3.58
C LYS A 172 7.81 17.99 -4.98
N GLY A 173 7.03 18.21 -6.04
CA GLY A 173 7.50 18.06 -7.42
C GLY A 173 7.73 16.60 -7.83
N ASP A 174 7.04 15.63 -7.21
CA ASP A 174 7.14 14.22 -7.59
C ASP A 174 6.11 13.90 -8.69
N GLU A 175 6.54 14.00 -9.95
CA GLU A 175 5.68 13.79 -11.13
C GLU A 175 5.06 12.40 -11.21
N VAL A 176 5.74 11.37 -10.69
CA VAL A 176 5.21 10.00 -10.68
C VAL A 176 4.02 9.91 -9.71
N LEU A 177 4.17 10.48 -8.51
CA LEU A 177 3.10 10.53 -7.53
C LEU A 177 1.93 11.42 -7.98
N ILE A 178 2.23 12.56 -8.62
CA ILE A 178 1.23 13.46 -9.21
C ILE A 178 0.37 12.70 -10.24
N SER A 179 1.01 12.06 -11.22
CA SER A 179 0.31 11.28 -12.25
C SER A 179 -0.54 10.17 -11.65
N SER A 180 -0.03 9.47 -10.64
CA SER A 180 -0.78 8.42 -9.93
C SER A 180 -2.06 8.97 -9.28
N THR A 181 -2.01 10.14 -8.63
CA THR A 181 -3.20 10.77 -8.04
C THR A 181 -4.17 11.29 -9.09
N GLU A 182 -3.67 11.89 -10.17
CA GLU A 182 -4.51 12.40 -11.27
C GLU A 182 -5.30 11.28 -11.94
N LYS A 183 -4.70 10.10 -12.16
CA LYS A 183 -5.42 8.91 -12.64
C LYS A 183 -6.53 8.47 -11.70
N ALA A 184 -6.30 8.52 -10.39
CA ALA A 184 -7.33 8.18 -9.41
C ALA A 184 -8.49 9.18 -9.44
N LEU A 185 -8.21 10.48 -9.58
CA LEU A 185 -9.23 11.53 -9.72
C LEU A 185 -10.01 11.40 -11.03
N GLU A 186 -9.35 11.05 -12.14
CA GLU A 186 -10.02 10.77 -13.41
C GLU A 186 -10.99 9.61 -13.27
N LEU A 187 -10.57 8.52 -12.61
CA LEU A 187 -11.42 7.37 -12.36
C LEU A 187 -12.64 7.74 -11.49
N VAL A 188 -12.44 8.54 -10.44
CA VAL A 188 -13.54 9.09 -9.61
C VAL A 188 -14.54 9.83 -10.50
N SER A 189 -14.08 10.76 -11.36
CA SER A 189 -14.94 11.53 -12.25
C SER A 189 -15.73 10.64 -13.22
N LYS A 190 -15.05 9.67 -13.84
CA LYS A 190 -15.66 8.70 -14.76
C LYS A 190 -16.77 7.89 -14.08
N LEU A 191 -16.56 7.44 -12.84
CA LEU A 191 -17.55 6.66 -12.10
C LEU A 191 -18.72 7.52 -11.59
N LYS A 192 -18.48 8.76 -11.14
CA LYS A 192 -19.56 9.72 -10.79
C LYS A 192 -20.49 9.95 -11.98
N ASN A 193 -19.93 10.16 -13.17
CA ASN A 193 -20.72 10.44 -14.37
C ASN A 193 -21.59 9.23 -14.79
N ARG A 194 -21.08 8.01 -14.62
CA ARG A 194 -21.84 6.77 -14.89
C ARG A 194 -23.02 6.56 -13.92
N ARG A 195 -22.91 7.03 -12.67
CA ARG A 195 -23.98 6.92 -11.66
C ARG A 195 -25.15 7.88 -11.91
N ASN A 196 -24.91 8.96 -12.64
CA ASN A 196 -25.90 10.00 -12.93
C ASN A 196 -26.69 9.76 -14.22
N HIS A 197 -26.46 8.63 -14.90
CA HIS A 197 -27.17 8.20 -16.12
C HIS A 197 -27.91 6.89 -15.83
#